data_AF-A0A527Y349-F1
#
_entry.id   AF-A0A527Y349-F1
#
_cell.length_a   1.000
_cell.length_b   1.000
_cell.length_c   1.000
_cell.angle_alpha   90.00
_cell.angle_beta   90.00
_cell.angle_gamma   90.00
#
_symmetry.space_group_name_H-M   'P 1'
#
loop_
_entity.id
_entity.type
_entity.pdbx_description
1 polymer ?
#
loop_
_entity_poly.entity_id
_entity_poly.type
_entity_poly.pdbx_seq_one_letter_code
_entity_poly.pdbx_strand_id
1 'polypeptide(L)'
;KEVTPDDVVATLKRHSDEKSKSGALGVLKSIDTIKADGGNVVVTLKDPNADLPYLMADYHLIIQPNGGMDKPDAGIGTGPYKVTVNQPGVKHGGERFDNYWQADKYGHADQVEIIVVNDPTARMAALQGGQVNMINRVEPKIVDLVKRLPGVTIRAASGRGFYPFNMFCDTAPFDNNDLRMALKLAMDREEMLT
;
A
#
# COMPACT_ATOMS: atom_id res chain seq x y z
N LYS A 1 21.16 -8.46 -9.39
CA LYS A 1 21.90 -8.95 -8.21
C LYS A 1 20.99 -9.91 -7.46
N GLU A 2 21.53 -10.97 -6.88
CA GLU A 2 20.79 -11.86 -5.97
C GLU A 2 20.49 -11.18 -4.63
N VAL A 3 19.30 -11.44 -4.07
CA VAL A 3 18.93 -10.93 -2.76
C VAL A 3 19.71 -11.69 -1.69
N THR A 4 20.40 -10.97 -0.80
CA THR A 4 21.12 -11.59 0.32
C THR A 4 20.44 -11.30 1.66
N PRO A 5 20.71 -12.10 2.70
CA PRO A 5 20.30 -11.77 4.07
C PRO A 5 20.75 -10.37 4.52
N ASP A 6 21.90 -9.90 4.05
CA ASP A 6 22.38 -8.54 4.36
C ASP A 6 21.50 -7.45 3.76
N ASP A 7 20.95 -7.64 2.55
CA ASP A 7 20.01 -6.69 1.95
C ASP A 7 18.72 -6.59 2.81
N VAL A 8 18.26 -7.72 3.36
CA VAL A 8 17.11 -7.78 4.27
C VAL A 8 17.42 -7.08 5.60
N VAL A 9 18.56 -7.41 6.22
CA VAL A 9 19.02 -6.81 7.48
C VAL A 9 19.15 -5.30 7.32
N ALA A 10 19.80 -4.84 6.24
CA ALA A 10 19.96 -3.43 5.96
C ALA A 10 18.62 -2.74 5.72
N THR A 11 17.69 -3.37 4.99
CA THR A 11 16.33 -2.82 4.78
C THR A 11 15.65 -2.62 6.12
N LEU A 12 15.56 -3.66 6.95
CA LEU A 12 14.86 -3.57 8.23
C LEU A 12 15.52 -2.55 9.16
N LYS A 13 16.86 -2.49 9.21
CA LYS A 13 17.60 -1.49 9.98
C LYS A 13 17.30 -0.06 9.53
N ARG A 14 17.19 0.20 8.22
CA ARG A 14 16.81 1.53 7.70
C ARG A 14 15.43 1.97 8.21
N HIS A 15 14.50 1.03 8.29
CA HIS A 15 13.13 1.32 8.74
C HIS A 15 12.99 1.36 10.26
N SER A 16 13.84 0.65 11.01
CA SER A 16 13.81 0.60 12.48
C SER A 16 14.71 1.63 13.19
N ASP A 17 15.59 2.32 12.46
CA ASP A 17 16.43 3.40 13.00
C ASP A 17 15.58 4.49 13.67
N GLU A 18 15.99 4.96 14.85
CA GLU A 18 15.22 5.94 15.63
C GLU A 18 14.99 7.27 14.91
N LYS A 19 15.87 7.63 13.97
CA LYS A 19 15.78 8.84 13.15
C LYS A 19 15.08 8.60 11.81
N SER A 20 14.61 7.37 11.56
CA SER A 20 13.92 7.02 10.33
C SER A 20 12.62 7.82 10.17
N LYS A 21 12.34 8.27 8.95
CA LYS A 21 11.04 8.86 8.57
C LYS A 21 10.07 7.82 8.01
N SER A 22 10.42 6.54 8.14
CA SER A 22 9.62 5.42 7.67
C SER A 22 8.25 5.36 8.35
N GLY A 23 7.18 5.15 7.56
CA GLY A 23 5.86 4.84 8.10
C GLY A 23 5.82 3.54 8.92
N ALA A 24 6.73 2.60 8.64
CA ALA A 24 6.89 1.37 9.41
C ALA A 24 7.71 1.53 10.70
N LEU A 25 8.29 2.70 11.00
CA LEU A 25 9.14 2.87 12.20
C LEU A 25 8.40 2.45 13.47
N GLY A 26 7.15 2.90 13.64
CA GLY A 26 6.35 2.62 14.83
C GLY A 26 6.19 1.12 15.10
N VAL A 27 6.00 0.32 14.06
CA VAL A 27 5.78 -1.13 14.18
C VAL A 27 7.07 -1.94 14.32
N LEU A 28 8.23 -1.35 14.00
CA LEU A 28 9.54 -2.00 14.14
C LEU A 28 10.24 -1.71 15.47
N LYS A 29 9.72 -0.78 16.29
CA LYS A 29 10.36 -0.39 17.57
C LYS A 29 10.53 -1.53 18.58
N SER A 30 9.69 -2.56 18.49
CA SER A 30 9.77 -3.75 19.35
C SER A 30 10.91 -4.69 18.97
N ILE A 31 11.60 -4.45 17.86
CA ILE A 31 12.78 -5.23 17.47
C ILE A 31 13.99 -4.76 18.29
N ASP A 32 14.70 -5.72 18.87
CA ASP A 32 15.94 -5.52 19.61
C ASP A 32 17.14 -5.61 18.67
N THR A 33 17.32 -6.76 18.01
CA THR A 33 18.44 -7.00 17.10
C THR A 33 18.00 -7.64 15.79
N ILE A 34 18.74 -7.30 14.72
CA ILE A 34 18.57 -7.83 13.37
C ILE A 34 19.95 -8.20 12.83
N LYS A 35 20.15 -9.48 12.55
CA LYS A 35 21.44 -9.99 12.04
C LYS A 35 21.23 -11.04 10.96
N ALA A 36 22.19 -11.10 10.03
CA ALA A 36 22.33 -12.23 9.14
C ALA A 36 23.00 -13.39 9.91
N ASP A 37 22.57 -14.61 9.63
CA ASP A 37 23.17 -15.84 10.14
C ASP A 37 23.18 -16.89 9.03
N GLY A 38 24.28 -16.92 8.27
CA GLY A 38 24.37 -17.69 7.03
C GLY A 38 23.32 -17.25 6.02
N GLY A 39 22.46 -18.17 5.58
CA GLY A 39 21.33 -17.90 4.69
C GLY A 39 20.09 -17.33 5.39
N ASN A 40 20.12 -17.13 6.70
CA ASN A 40 18.97 -16.72 7.51
C ASN A 40 19.07 -15.26 7.95
N VAL A 41 17.91 -14.69 8.27
CA VAL A 41 17.80 -13.42 9.01
C VAL A 41 17.21 -13.73 10.37
N VAL A 42 17.93 -13.37 11.42
CA VAL A 42 17.50 -13.56 12.82
C VAL A 42 17.06 -12.21 13.38
N VAL A 43 15.80 -12.14 13.79
CA VAL A 43 15.18 -10.98 14.43
C VAL A 43 14.88 -11.33 15.88
N THR A 44 15.50 -10.63 16.82
CA THR A 44 15.21 -10.74 18.26
C THR A 44 14.30 -9.59 18.66
N LEU A 45 13.27 -9.88 19.45
CA LEU A 45 12.33 -8.88 19.95
C LEU A 45 12.66 -8.48 21.38
N LYS A 46 12.33 -7.23 21.73
CA LYS A 46 12.41 -6.70 23.10
C LYS A 46 11.36 -7.34 24.01
N ASP A 47 10.17 -7.59 23.45
CA ASP A 47 9.02 -8.18 24.11
C ASP A 47 8.32 -9.19 23.17
N PRO A 48 7.59 -10.18 23.70
CA PRO A 48 6.80 -11.10 22.88
C PRO A 48 5.81 -10.34 21.98
N ASN A 49 5.88 -10.60 20.66
CA ASN A 49 4.96 -10.01 19.68
C ASN A 49 4.52 -11.06 18.65
N ALA A 50 3.31 -11.58 18.83
CA ALA A 50 2.72 -12.57 17.92
C ALA A 50 2.38 -11.99 16.53
N ASP A 51 2.23 -10.67 16.42
CA ASP A 51 1.87 -9.99 15.18
C ASP A 51 3.10 -9.72 14.29
N LEU A 52 4.32 -9.97 14.76
CA LEU A 52 5.54 -9.69 14.00
C LEU A 52 5.50 -10.23 12.55
N PRO A 53 5.12 -11.50 12.28
CA PRO A 53 5.09 -12.00 10.91
C PRO A 53 4.14 -11.20 10.00
N TYR A 54 3.03 -10.72 10.55
CA TYR A 54 2.08 -9.89 9.84
C TYR A 54 2.62 -8.47 9.61
N LEU A 55 3.31 -7.89 10.59
CA LEU A 55 3.98 -6.59 10.47
C LEU A 55 5.09 -6.60 9.41
N MET A 56 5.75 -7.74 9.18
CA MET A 56 6.74 -7.89 8.11
C MET A 56 6.14 -7.83 6.70
N ALA A 57 4.82 -7.95 6.56
CA ALA A 57 4.12 -7.80 5.28
C ALA A 57 3.77 -6.32 4.94
N ASP A 58 4.19 -5.37 5.77
CA ASP A 58 3.94 -3.95 5.53
C ASP A 58 4.61 -3.46 4.24
N TYR A 59 3.87 -2.70 3.43
CA TYR A 59 4.29 -2.28 2.09
C TYR A 59 5.50 -1.32 2.11
N HIS A 60 5.86 -0.73 3.25
CA HIS A 60 7.08 0.06 3.35
C HIS A 60 8.34 -0.82 3.34
N LEU A 61 8.25 -2.09 3.74
CA LEU A 61 9.37 -3.00 3.97
C LEU A 61 9.80 -3.76 2.70
N ILE A 62 9.74 -3.09 1.54
CA ILE A 62 10.27 -3.65 0.30
C ILE A 62 11.78 -3.84 0.45
N ILE A 63 12.25 -5.08 0.27
CA ILE A 63 13.67 -5.40 0.34
C ILE A 63 14.39 -4.76 -0.84
N GLN A 64 15.43 -3.99 -0.55
CA GLN A 64 16.23 -3.26 -1.53
C GLN A 64 17.72 -3.63 -1.40
N PRO A 65 18.51 -3.51 -2.49
CA PRO A 65 19.96 -3.66 -2.41
C PRO A 65 20.55 -2.69 -1.37
N ASN A 66 21.45 -3.20 -0.50
CA ASN A 66 22.03 -2.44 0.60
C ASN A 66 20.97 -1.75 1.50
N GLY A 67 19.78 -2.34 1.59
CA GLY A 67 18.66 -1.77 2.33
C GLY A 67 18.03 -0.53 1.72
N GLY A 68 18.48 -0.09 0.54
CA GLY A 68 18.10 1.20 -0.04
C GLY A 68 18.67 2.38 0.75
N MET A 69 19.74 2.19 1.54
CA MET A 69 20.36 3.24 2.36
C MET A 69 20.89 4.40 1.51
N ASP A 70 21.52 4.09 0.37
CA ASP A 70 22.14 5.10 -0.50
C ASP A 70 21.10 5.89 -1.30
N LYS A 71 20.03 5.21 -1.73
CA LYS A 71 18.99 5.80 -2.56
C LYS A 71 17.64 5.08 -2.35
N PRO A 72 16.86 5.45 -1.32
CA PRO A 72 15.60 4.80 -1.00
C PRO A 72 14.54 4.86 -2.11
N ASP A 73 14.63 5.85 -2.99
CA ASP A 73 13.71 6.13 -4.09
C ASP A 73 14.18 5.55 -5.43
N ALA A 74 15.24 4.73 -5.43
CA ALA A 74 15.78 4.09 -6.64
C ALA A 74 14.76 3.15 -7.33
N GLY A 75 13.72 2.71 -6.62
CA GLY A 75 12.70 1.83 -7.18
C GLY A 75 13.19 0.42 -7.48
N ILE A 76 14.28 -0.02 -6.84
CA ILE A 76 14.85 -1.36 -7.02
C ILE A 76 14.30 -2.27 -5.93
N GLY A 77 13.46 -3.24 -6.31
CA GLY A 77 12.92 -4.26 -5.43
C GLY A 77 13.02 -5.65 -6.04
N THR A 78 12.26 -6.58 -5.48
CA THR A 78 12.25 -8.00 -5.90
C THR A 78 10.99 -8.38 -6.68
N GLY A 79 10.21 -7.39 -7.13
CA GLY A 79 8.96 -7.58 -7.85
C GLY A 79 9.14 -7.90 -9.34
N PRO A 80 8.04 -8.22 -10.05
CA PRO A 80 8.08 -8.64 -11.45
C PRO A 80 8.33 -7.51 -12.46
N TYR A 81 8.30 -6.24 -12.03
CA TYR A 81 8.51 -5.08 -12.91
C TYR A 81 9.65 -4.22 -12.40
N LYS A 82 10.60 -3.91 -13.28
CA LYS A 82 11.68 -2.96 -13.06
C LYS A 82 11.13 -1.55 -13.29
N VAL A 83 11.19 -0.70 -12.26
CA VAL A 83 10.72 0.69 -12.36
C VAL A 83 11.53 1.44 -13.41
N THR A 84 10.85 2.00 -14.41
CA THR A 84 11.44 2.83 -15.48
C THR A 84 10.95 4.28 -15.41
N VAL A 85 9.81 4.54 -14.76
CA VAL A 85 9.28 5.88 -14.55
C VAL A 85 8.75 6.04 -13.13
N ASN A 86 9.16 7.13 -12.48
CA ASN A 86 8.69 7.53 -11.17
C ASN A 86 8.55 9.06 -11.16
N GLN A 87 7.34 9.55 -11.41
CA GLN A 87 6.99 10.97 -11.43
C GLN A 87 5.88 11.20 -10.40
N PRO A 88 6.23 11.56 -9.16
CA PRO A 88 5.26 11.72 -8.08
C PRO A 88 4.09 12.61 -8.47
N GLY A 89 2.88 12.09 -8.30
CA GLY A 89 1.63 12.79 -8.63
C GLY A 89 1.26 12.81 -10.11
N VAL A 90 2.06 12.20 -10.98
CA VAL A 90 1.82 12.17 -12.44
C VAL A 90 1.74 10.74 -12.95
N LYS A 91 2.83 9.98 -12.88
CA LYS A 91 2.88 8.60 -13.37
C LYS A 91 3.99 7.77 -12.73
N HIS A 92 3.71 6.48 -12.58
CA HIS A 92 4.65 5.46 -12.12
C HIS A 92 4.54 4.25 -13.03
N GLY A 93 5.63 3.53 -13.25
CA GLY A 93 5.59 2.40 -14.16
C GLY A 93 6.92 1.71 -14.35
N GLY A 94 6.85 0.58 -15.04
CA GLY A 94 7.99 -0.28 -15.23
C GLY A 94 7.78 -1.30 -16.34
N GLU A 95 8.88 -1.88 -16.76
CA GLU A 95 8.95 -2.97 -17.72
C GLU A 95 9.06 -4.29 -16.96
N ARG A 96 8.56 -5.39 -17.55
CA ARG A 96 8.74 -6.72 -16.99
C ARG A 96 10.22 -7.02 -16.76
N PHE A 97 10.52 -7.63 -15.61
CA PHE A 97 11.83 -8.17 -15.32
C PHE A 97 11.85 -9.65 -15.67
N ASP A 98 12.51 -9.99 -16.78
CA ASP A 98 12.49 -11.36 -17.34
C ASP A 98 13.05 -12.43 -16.38
N ASN A 99 13.90 -12.04 -15.43
CA ASN A 99 14.48 -12.95 -14.44
C ASN A 99 13.73 -12.94 -13.10
N TYR A 100 12.44 -12.58 -13.10
CA TYR A 100 11.61 -12.64 -11.90
C TYR A 100 11.44 -14.08 -11.41
N TRP A 101 11.64 -14.29 -10.11
CA TRP A 101 11.73 -15.60 -9.48
C TRP A 101 10.40 -16.39 -9.42
N GLN A 102 9.27 -15.76 -9.75
CA GLN A 102 7.96 -16.41 -9.92
C GLN A 102 7.30 -16.02 -11.25
N ALA A 103 8.08 -16.01 -12.34
CA ALA A 103 7.60 -15.64 -13.67
C ALA A 103 6.45 -16.52 -14.20
N ASP A 104 6.27 -17.72 -13.65
CA ASP A 104 5.13 -18.60 -13.92
C ASP A 104 3.81 -18.09 -13.32
N LYS A 105 3.87 -17.23 -12.30
CA LYS A 105 2.70 -16.75 -11.54
C LYS A 105 2.38 -15.28 -11.76
N TYR A 106 3.40 -14.42 -11.90
CA TYR A 106 3.23 -12.98 -11.99
C TYR A 106 4.09 -12.36 -13.09
N GLY A 107 3.79 -11.09 -13.42
CA GLY A 107 4.54 -10.35 -14.43
C GLY A 107 4.11 -10.66 -15.87
N HIS A 108 2.82 -10.90 -16.12
CA HIS A 108 2.35 -11.32 -17.45
C HIS A 108 2.36 -10.23 -18.52
N ALA A 109 2.30 -8.95 -18.13
CA ALA A 109 2.34 -7.84 -19.09
C ALA A 109 3.79 -7.47 -19.42
N ASP A 110 4.04 -6.94 -20.62
CA ASP A 110 5.38 -6.42 -20.97
C ASP A 110 5.70 -5.12 -20.21
N GLN A 111 4.67 -4.32 -19.94
CA GLN A 111 4.78 -3.05 -19.22
C GLN A 111 3.56 -2.83 -18.33
N VAL A 112 3.77 -2.14 -17.21
CA VAL A 112 2.68 -1.58 -16.40
C VAL A 112 2.92 -0.08 -16.23
N GLU A 113 1.88 0.71 -16.44
CA GLU A 113 1.85 2.13 -16.15
C GLU A 113 0.66 2.46 -15.25
N ILE A 114 0.92 3.28 -14.24
CA ILE A 114 -0.04 3.82 -13.29
C ILE A 114 -0.02 5.33 -13.47
N ILE A 115 -1.08 5.87 -14.05
CA ILE A 115 -1.27 7.32 -14.21
C ILE A 115 -2.16 7.87 -13.08
N VAL A 116 -1.85 9.07 -12.60
CA VAL A 116 -2.60 9.71 -11.53
C VAL A 116 -3.73 10.55 -12.13
N VAL A 117 -4.97 10.08 -11.97
CA VAL A 117 -6.18 10.79 -12.39
C VAL A 117 -7.11 10.95 -11.19
N ASN A 118 -7.02 12.11 -10.55
CA ASN A 118 -7.77 12.40 -9.32
C ASN A 118 -9.27 12.54 -9.56
N ASP A 119 -9.66 13.23 -10.64
CA ASP A 119 -11.07 13.44 -10.96
C ASP A 119 -11.75 12.11 -11.38
N PRO A 120 -12.84 11.70 -10.70
CA PRO A 120 -13.52 10.43 -10.98
C PRO A 120 -14.17 10.39 -12.36
N THR A 121 -14.65 11.52 -12.87
CA THR A 121 -15.28 11.61 -14.19
C THR A 121 -14.24 11.43 -15.29
N ALA A 122 -13.10 12.11 -15.18
CA ALA A 122 -11.97 11.97 -16.10
C ALA A 122 -11.41 10.53 -16.08
N ARG A 123 -11.32 9.91 -14.90
CA ARG A 123 -10.87 8.52 -14.77
C ARG A 123 -11.84 7.54 -15.46
N MET A 124 -13.16 7.75 -15.35
CA MET A 124 -14.13 6.97 -16.10
C MET A 124 -14.01 7.20 -17.61
N ALA A 125 -13.89 8.46 -18.05
CA ALA A 125 -13.76 8.80 -19.46
C ALA A 125 -12.50 8.15 -20.07
N ALA A 126 -11.38 8.12 -19.33
CA ALA A 126 -10.17 7.43 -19.76
C ALA A 126 -10.38 5.93 -19.95
N LEU A 127 -11.14 5.27 -19.07
CA LEU A 127 -11.49 3.86 -19.22
C LEU A 127 -12.39 3.65 -20.45
N GLN A 128 -13.43 4.47 -20.61
CA GLN A 128 -14.37 4.39 -21.74
C GLN A 128 -13.67 4.62 -23.09
N GLY A 129 -12.73 5.57 -23.12
CA GLY A 129 -11.94 5.90 -24.31
C GLY A 129 -10.80 4.92 -24.58
N GLY A 130 -10.61 3.88 -23.74
CA GLY A 130 -9.54 2.89 -23.88
C GLY A 130 -8.13 3.43 -23.60
N GLN A 131 -8.01 4.59 -22.95
CA GLN A 131 -6.72 5.18 -22.56
C GLN A 131 -6.10 4.43 -21.38
N VAL A 132 -6.91 3.76 -20.55
CA VAL A 132 -6.47 2.90 -19.47
C VAL A 132 -7.22 1.57 -19.51
N ASN A 133 -6.57 0.49 -19.05
CA ASN A 133 -7.19 -0.84 -19.00
C ASN A 133 -7.93 -1.09 -17.67
N MET A 134 -7.59 -0.35 -16.61
CA MET A 134 -8.15 -0.53 -15.28
C MET A 134 -8.20 0.81 -14.55
N ILE A 135 -9.25 0.99 -13.73
CA ILE A 135 -9.37 2.11 -12.79
C ILE A 135 -9.72 1.57 -11.41
N ASN A 136 -9.35 2.32 -10.37
CA ASN A 136 -9.78 2.06 -9.00
C ASN A 136 -10.83 3.09 -8.55
N ARG A 137 -11.41 2.87 -7.36
CA ARG A 137 -12.33 3.80 -6.69
C ARG A 137 -13.47 4.25 -7.61
N VAL A 138 -14.21 3.29 -8.16
CA VAL A 138 -15.47 3.57 -8.87
C VAL A 138 -16.49 4.01 -7.81
N GLU A 139 -17.02 5.22 -7.95
CA GLU A 139 -17.98 5.75 -6.97
C GLU A 139 -19.34 5.04 -7.10
N PRO A 140 -20.06 4.80 -5.99
CA PRO A 140 -21.38 4.18 -6.03
C PRO A 140 -22.34 4.89 -7.01
N LYS A 141 -22.36 6.23 -6.98
CA LYS A 141 -23.22 7.05 -7.85
C LYS A 141 -23.05 6.84 -9.36
N ILE A 142 -21.90 6.32 -9.79
CA ILE A 142 -21.58 6.10 -11.22
C ILE A 142 -21.43 4.60 -11.56
N VAL A 143 -21.56 3.71 -10.59
CA VAL A 143 -21.29 2.27 -10.79
C VAL A 143 -22.23 1.65 -11.83
N ASP A 144 -23.49 2.06 -11.84
CA ASP A 144 -24.50 1.53 -12.77
C ASP A 144 -24.27 1.98 -14.21
N LEU A 145 -23.62 3.13 -14.41
CA LEU A 145 -23.15 3.56 -15.73
C LEU A 145 -21.99 2.68 -16.19
N VAL A 146 -21.02 2.41 -15.30
CA VAL A 146 -19.86 1.55 -15.62
C VAL A 146 -20.28 0.12 -15.94
N LYS A 147 -21.30 -0.43 -15.26
CA LYS A 147 -21.84 -1.77 -15.55
C LYS A 147 -22.35 -1.94 -16.98
N ARG A 148 -22.74 -0.85 -17.63
CA ARG A 148 -23.27 -0.86 -19.02
C ARG A 148 -22.17 -0.76 -20.07
N LEU A 149 -20.91 -0.54 -19.68
CA LEU A 149 -19.81 -0.41 -20.63
C LEU A 149 -19.42 -1.78 -21.22
N PRO A 150 -19.40 -1.92 -22.55
CA PRO A 150 -19.00 -3.18 -23.17
C PRO A 150 -17.53 -3.49 -22.86
N GLY A 151 -17.24 -4.74 -22.52
CA GLY A 151 -15.88 -5.20 -22.21
C GLY A 151 -15.35 -4.79 -20.83
N VAL A 152 -16.12 -4.06 -20.02
CA VAL A 152 -15.72 -3.69 -18.67
C VAL A 152 -16.34 -4.65 -17.66
N THR A 153 -15.53 -5.14 -16.73
CA THR A 153 -16.00 -5.92 -15.58
C THR A 153 -15.73 -5.16 -14.30
N ILE A 154 -16.74 -5.05 -13.44
CA ILE A 154 -16.59 -4.47 -12.11
C ILE A 154 -16.24 -5.59 -11.12
N ARG A 155 -15.16 -5.40 -10.37
CA ARG A 155 -14.78 -6.26 -9.25
C ARG A 155 -14.96 -5.49 -7.95
N ALA A 156 -16.00 -5.84 -7.21
CA ALA A 156 -16.16 -5.40 -5.83
C ALA A 156 -15.36 -6.35 -4.92
N ALA A 157 -14.48 -5.79 -4.11
CA ALA A 157 -13.74 -6.51 -3.09
C ALA A 157 -13.92 -5.77 -1.77
N SER A 158 -14.32 -6.49 -0.72
CA SER A 158 -14.38 -5.91 0.63
C SER A 158 -12.95 -5.56 1.05
N GLY A 159 -12.69 -4.27 1.24
CA GLY A 159 -11.40 -3.75 1.63
C GLY A 159 -11.34 -3.40 3.12
N ARG A 160 -10.17 -2.97 3.58
CA ARG A 160 -9.96 -2.45 4.94
C ARG A 160 -10.34 -0.96 5.08
N GLY A 161 -10.93 -0.38 4.05
CA GLY A 161 -11.35 1.02 4.07
C GLY A 161 -12.42 1.25 5.12
N PHE A 162 -12.24 2.29 5.92
CA PHE A 162 -13.19 2.71 6.94
C PHE A 162 -13.34 4.23 6.84
N TYR A 163 -14.57 4.73 6.82
CA TYR A 163 -14.89 6.15 6.78
C TYR A 163 -15.40 6.61 8.16
N PRO A 164 -14.50 7.07 9.05
CA PRO A 164 -14.89 7.50 10.38
C PRO A 164 -15.35 8.96 10.40
N PHE A 165 -16.20 9.26 11.38
CA PHE A 165 -16.32 10.59 11.95
C PHE A 165 -15.49 10.63 13.24
N ASN A 166 -14.23 11.07 13.14
CA ASN A 166 -13.29 11.09 14.27
C ASN A 166 -13.65 12.22 15.24
N MET A 167 -13.67 11.89 16.54
CA MET A 167 -14.03 12.81 17.62
C MET A 167 -12.93 12.76 18.69
N PHE A 168 -12.35 13.90 19.03
CA PHE A 168 -11.37 14.01 20.11
C PHE A 168 -12.09 13.95 21.46
N CYS A 169 -12.04 12.80 22.13
CA CYS A 169 -12.78 12.55 23.38
C CYS A 169 -12.29 13.38 24.59
N ASP A 170 -11.23 14.15 24.44
CA ASP A 170 -10.65 15.05 25.45
C ASP A 170 -10.91 16.53 25.15
N THR A 171 -11.67 16.82 24.09
CA THR A 171 -11.90 18.17 23.58
C THR A 171 -13.40 18.45 23.45
N ALA A 172 -13.88 19.52 24.09
CA ALA A 172 -15.28 19.92 23.95
C ALA A 172 -15.66 20.26 22.49
N PRO A 173 -16.88 19.90 22.02
CA PRO A 173 -17.96 19.28 22.79
C PRO A 173 -17.90 17.74 22.80
N PHE A 174 -16.88 17.15 22.17
CA PHE A 174 -16.73 15.70 22.01
C PHE A 174 -16.22 15.00 23.27
N ASP A 175 -15.89 15.72 24.34
CA ASP A 175 -15.67 15.18 25.69
C ASP A 175 -16.96 14.59 26.28
N ASN A 176 -18.13 15.10 25.90
CA ASN A 176 -19.43 14.57 26.29
C ASN A 176 -19.79 13.26 25.55
N ASN A 177 -19.90 12.16 26.29
CA ASN A 177 -20.26 10.85 25.73
C ASN A 177 -21.66 10.81 25.10
N ASP A 178 -22.63 11.52 25.68
CA ASP A 178 -24.01 11.52 25.19
C ASP A 178 -24.10 12.22 23.84
N LEU A 179 -23.30 13.27 23.61
CA LEU A 179 -23.20 13.90 22.30
C LEU A 179 -22.62 12.93 21.26
N ARG A 180 -21.52 12.24 21.59
CA ARG A 180 -20.92 11.27 20.66
C ARG A 180 -21.90 10.14 20.31
N MET A 181 -22.68 9.68 21.28
CA MET A 181 -23.72 8.68 21.06
C MET A 181 -24.89 9.22 20.23
N ALA A 182 -25.34 10.45 20.49
CA ALA A 182 -26.36 11.09 19.68
C ALA A 182 -25.93 11.20 18.21
N LEU A 183 -24.70 11.65 17.94
CA LEU A 183 -24.15 11.72 16.58
C LEU A 183 -24.05 10.34 15.92
N LYS A 184 -23.60 9.32 16.67
CA LYS A 184 -23.52 7.94 16.17
C LYS A 184 -24.87 7.39 15.71
N LEU A 185 -25.93 7.72 16.44
CA LEU A 185 -27.31 7.26 16.21
C LEU A 185 -28.07 8.12 15.19
N ALA A 186 -27.70 9.40 15.04
CA ALA A 186 -28.31 10.30 14.06
C ALA A 186 -27.94 9.97 12.61
N MET A 187 -26.89 9.17 12.40
CA MET A 187 -26.45 8.76 11.07
C MET A 187 -27.18 7.48 10.61
N ASP A 188 -27.98 7.60 9.55
CA ASP A 188 -28.44 6.45 8.78
C ASP A 188 -27.30 5.94 7.89
N ARG A 189 -26.73 4.80 8.26
CA ARG A 189 -25.59 4.21 7.54
C ARG A 189 -26.00 3.54 6.24
N GLU A 190 -27.24 3.07 6.13
CA GLU A 190 -27.74 2.41 4.93
C GLU A 190 -28.05 3.46 3.84
N GLU A 191 -28.65 4.58 4.23
CA GLU A 191 -28.85 5.72 3.30
C GLU A 191 -27.52 6.26 2.77
N MET A 192 -26.46 6.29 3.59
CA MET A 192 -25.13 6.73 3.15
C MET A 192 -24.46 5.82 2.10
N LEU A 193 -24.93 4.58 1.93
CA LEU A 193 -24.40 3.64 0.94
C LEU A 193 -25.05 3.80 -0.45
N THR A 194 -26.16 4.53 -0.54
CA THR A 194 -26.87 4.83 -1.79
C THR A 194 -26.28 6.01 -2.54
#